data_AF-A0A1M7B251-F1
#
_entry.id   AF-A0A1M7B251-F1
#
_cell.length_a   1.000
_cell.length_b   1.000
_cell.length_c   1.000
_cell.angle_alpha   90.00
_cell.angle_beta   90.00
_cell.angle_gamma   90.00
#
_symmetry.space_group_name_H-M   'P 1'
#
loop_
_entity.id
_entity.type
_entity.pdbx_description
1 polymer ?
#
loop_
_entity_poly.entity_id
_entity_poly.type
_entity_poly.pdbx_seq_one_letter_code
_entity_poly.pdbx_strand_id
1 'polypeptide(L)'
;MQFTNLTKAICAFALMAVAGPGAAQDTSGDIPEMPSHCSVQDAGEIIQIVVCDPSDVEQKTLIEAGRAACGLALPCGAWVWTDADKAPLKAPANHDGLTQDQITASKGVWVAEQKSFIFIDEAN
;
A
#
# COMPACT_ATOMS: atom_id res chain seq x y z
N MET A 1 -71.18 -17.82 -37.66
CA MET A 1 -70.62 -19.12 -38.09
C MET A 1 -69.45 -19.40 -37.14
N GLN A 2 -69.60 -20.28 -36.13
CA GLN A 2 -69.18 -21.71 -36.16
C GLN A 2 -67.64 -21.84 -36.38
N PHE A 3 -66.79 -22.53 -35.61
CA PHE A 3 -66.87 -23.49 -34.50
C PHE A 3 -65.53 -23.52 -33.72
N THR A 4 -65.63 -23.80 -32.41
CA THR A 4 -64.75 -24.55 -31.48
C THR A 4 -63.43 -25.20 -31.97
N ASN A 5 -62.35 -25.07 -31.17
CA ASN A 5 -61.66 -26.12 -30.38
C ASN A 5 -60.24 -25.64 -29.95
N LEU A 6 -59.95 -25.55 -28.64
CA LEU A 6 -59.45 -26.60 -27.73
C LEU A 6 -58.02 -27.03 -28.06
N THR A 7 -57.03 -26.69 -27.21
CA THR A 7 -56.10 -27.66 -26.59
C THR A 7 -55.31 -26.99 -25.45
N LYS A 8 -55.45 -27.62 -24.28
CA LYS A 8 -54.68 -27.49 -23.04
C LYS A 8 -53.17 -27.43 -23.25
N ALA A 9 -52.47 -26.61 -22.45
CA ALA A 9 -51.40 -27.09 -21.57
C ALA A 9 -50.85 -25.94 -20.72
N ILE A 10 -51.16 -26.02 -19.43
CA ILE A 10 -50.41 -25.40 -18.34
C ILE A 10 -49.02 -26.04 -18.35
N CYS A 11 -47.95 -25.25 -18.31
CA CYS A 11 -46.70 -25.69 -17.70
C CYS A 11 -45.85 -24.49 -17.26
N ALA A 12 -45.69 -24.43 -15.93
CA ALA A 12 -44.54 -23.95 -15.20
C ALA A 12 -44.12 -22.48 -15.40
N PHE A 13 -44.58 -21.62 -14.47
CA PHE A 13 -43.77 -20.52 -13.98
C PHE A 13 -42.47 -21.10 -13.40
N ALA A 14 -41.43 -21.16 -14.24
CA ALA A 14 -40.07 -21.31 -13.77
C ALA A 14 -39.68 -20.02 -13.05
N LEU A 15 -39.63 -20.06 -11.71
CA LEU A 15 -38.82 -19.12 -10.96
C LEU A 15 -37.38 -19.28 -11.47
N MET A 16 -36.94 -18.33 -12.30
CA MET A 16 -35.53 -18.17 -12.59
C MET A 16 -34.86 -17.71 -11.30
N ALA A 17 -34.26 -18.64 -10.57
CA ALA A 17 -33.24 -18.34 -9.59
C ALA A 17 -32.11 -17.61 -10.32
N VAL A 18 -32.02 -16.30 -10.13
CA VAL A 18 -30.87 -15.51 -10.56
C VAL A 18 -29.66 -15.98 -9.75
N ALA A 19 -28.93 -16.95 -10.30
CA ALA A 19 -27.54 -17.19 -9.91
C ALA A 19 -26.75 -15.96 -10.33
N GLY A 20 -26.77 -14.93 -9.48
CA GLY A 20 -25.84 -13.82 -9.63
C GLY A 20 -24.43 -14.38 -9.51
N PRO A 21 -23.50 -14.04 -10.43
CA PRO A 21 -22.10 -14.29 -10.18
C PRO A 21 -21.75 -13.48 -8.93
N GLY A 22 -21.60 -14.18 -7.80
CA GLY A 22 -20.90 -13.65 -6.66
C GLY A 22 -19.49 -13.35 -7.14
N ALA A 23 -19.26 -12.10 -7.54
CA ALA A 23 -17.94 -11.54 -7.60
C ALA A 23 -17.39 -11.70 -6.19
N ALA A 24 -16.55 -12.71 -5.99
CA ALA A 24 -15.57 -12.69 -4.93
C ALA A 24 -14.77 -11.41 -5.18
N GLN A 25 -15.14 -10.34 -4.46
CA GLN A 25 -14.31 -9.16 -4.39
C GLN A 25 -13.09 -9.61 -3.62
N ASP A 26 -12.04 -9.98 -4.36
CA ASP A 26 -10.69 -10.10 -3.83
C ASP A 26 -10.39 -8.78 -3.11
N THR A 27 -10.56 -8.80 -1.79
CA THR A 27 -10.15 -7.75 -0.87
C THR A 27 -8.71 -8.05 -0.45
N SER A 28 -7.88 -8.39 -1.43
CA SER A 28 -6.43 -8.35 -1.30
C SER A 28 -6.10 -6.88 -1.22
N GLY A 29 -5.92 -6.34 -0.01
CA GLY A 29 -5.54 -4.94 0.16
C GLY A 29 -4.30 -4.67 -0.68
N ASP A 30 -4.45 -3.86 -1.74
CA ASP A 30 -3.39 -3.60 -2.70
C ASP A 30 -2.19 -2.95 -1.97
N ILE A 31 -1.15 -3.75 -1.74
CA ILE A 31 0.14 -3.24 -1.31
C ILE A 31 0.75 -2.56 -2.54
N PRO A 32 1.06 -1.25 -2.49
CA PRO A 32 1.69 -0.59 -3.62
C PRO A 32 3.06 -1.22 -3.89
N GLU A 33 3.40 -1.35 -5.16
CA GLU A 33 4.73 -1.79 -5.59
C GLU A 33 5.78 -0.73 -5.25
N MET A 34 7.00 -1.15 -4.92
CA MET A 34 8.11 -0.23 -4.67
C MET A 34 8.43 0.55 -5.95
N PRO A 35 8.48 1.90 -5.91
CA PRO A 35 8.89 2.68 -7.08
C PRO A 35 10.28 2.27 -7.58
N SER A 36 10.50 2.28 -8.90
CA SER A 36 11.72 1.76 -9.55
C SER A 36 13.03 2.40 -9.09
N HIS A 37 12.95 3.60 -8.54
CA HIS A 37 14.10 4.38 -8.06
C HIS A 37 14.26 4.32 -6.55
N CYS A 38 13.48 3.48 -5.87
CA CYS A 38 13.52 3.30 -4.43
C CYS A 38 13.77 1.83 -4.10
N SER A 39 14.46 1.58 -2.98
CA SER A 39 14.66 0.23 -2.48
C SER A 39 14.77 0.22 -0.97
N VAL A 40 14.38 -0.91 -0.35
CA VAL A 40 14.68 -1.16 1.06
C VAL A 40 16.14 -1.56 1.16
N GLN A 41 16.94 -0.73 1.82
CA GLN A 41 18.36 -0.98 2.08
C GLN A 41 18.56 -1.98 3.22
N ASP A 42 17.77 -1.85 4.29
CA ASP A 42 17.74 -2.78 5.42
C ASP A 42 16.38 -2.76 6.12
N ALA A 43 16.02 -3.86 6.76
CA ALA A 43 14.73 -4.08 7.38
C ALA A 43 14.87 -4.60 8.82
N GLY A 44 14.25 -3.91 9.76
CA GLY A 44 14.10 -4.33 11.15
C GLY A 44 12.67 -4.82 11.43
N GLU A 45 12.41 -5.13 12.70
CA GLU A 45 11.07 -5.55 13.16
C GLU A 45 10.04 -4.42 13.00
N ILE A 46 10.45 -3.17 13.27
CA ILE A 46 9.58 -1.98 13.19
C ILE A 46 10.05 -1.02 12.11
N ILE A 47 11.37 -0.85 11.94
CA ILE A 47 11.93 0.19 11.07
C ILE A 47 12.33 -0.39 9.72
N GLN A 48 11.91 0.25 8.64
CA GLN A 48 12.40 -0.01 7.28
C GLN A 48 13.29 1.16 6.84
N ILE A 49 14.48 0.87 6.34
CA ILE A 49 15.37 1.87 5.76
C ILE A 49 15.17 1.86 4.25
N VAL A 50 14.61 2.94 3.72
CA VAL A 50 14.34 3.11 2.30
C VAL A 50 15.27 4.17 1.74
N VAL A 51 15.91 3.86 0.62
CA VAL A 51 16.72 4.82 -0.13
C VAL A 51 16.12 4.99 -1.51
N CYS A 52 15.90 6.24 -1.91
CA CYS A 52 15.44 6.62 -3.24
C CYS A 52 16.51 7.45 -3.97
N ASP A 53 16.67 7.27 -5.27
CA ASP A 53 17.56 8.10 -6.07
C ASP A 53 17.10 9.56 -6.08
N PRO A 54 18.02 10.54 -6.00
CA PRO A 54 17.68 11.95 -5.87
C PRO A 54 17.08 12.59 -7.13
N SER A 55 17.12 11.91 -8.28
CA SER A 55 16.76 12.51 -9.57
C SER A 55 15.27 12.76 -9.79
N ASP A 56 14.37 12.12 -9.02
CA ASP A 56 12.90 12.30 -9.18
C ASP A 56 12.12 12.01 -7.88
N VAL A 57 12.45 12.74 -6.82
CA VAL A 57 11.86 12.55 -5.49
C VAL A 57 10.59 13.40 -5.33
N GLU A 58 9.57 13.10 -6.13
CA GLU A 58 8.25 13.68 -5.90
C GLU A 58 7.65 13.19 -4.59
N GLN A 59 6.80 14.03 -3.98
CA GLN A 59 6.10 13.72 -2.73
C GLN A 59 5.35 12.37 -2.82
N LYS A 60 4.73 12.12 -3.99
CA LYS A 60 4.01 10.88 -4.27
C LYS A 60 4.92 9.66 -4.21
N THR A 61 6.11 9.73 -4.81
CA THR A 61 7.10 8.65 -4.82
C THR A 61 7.54 8.29 -3.40
N LEU A 62 7.78 9.28 -2.54
CA LEU A 62 8.15 9.06 -1.13
C LEU A 62 7.05 8.32 -0.34
N ILE A 63 5.80 8.73 -0.53
CA ILE A 63 4.64 8.10 0.10
C ILE A 63 4.50 6.65 -0.38
N GLU A 64 4.59 6.42 -1.69
CA GLU A 64 4.48 5.09 -2.29
C GLU A 64 5.60 4.16 -1.84
N ALA A 65 6.84 4.65 -1.80
CA ALA A 65 8.00 3.89 -1.31
C ALA A 65 7.85 3.50 0.17
N GLY A 66 7.42 4.44 1.02
CA GLY A 66 7.19 4.15 2.44
C GLY A 66 6.06 3.14 2.66
N ARG A 67 4.96 3.26 1.89
CA ARG A 67 3.86 2.29 1.89
C ARG A 67 4.30 0.91 1.43
N ALA A 68 5.05 0.84 0.33
CA ALA A 68 5.54 -0.41 -0.24
C ALA A 68 6.50 -1.12 0.71
N ALA A 69 7.38 -0.38 1.38
CA ALA A 69 8.33 -0.92 2.35
C ALA A 69 7.64 -1.58 3.55
N CYS A 70 6.57 -0.97 4.07
CA CYS A 70 5.83 -1.53 5.21
C CYS A 70 4.81 -2.61 4.79
N GLY A 71 4.25 -2.54 3.59
CA GLY A 71 3.18 -3.43 3.17
C GLY A 71 1.99 -3.41 4.13
N LEU A 72 1.66 -4.58 4.69
CA LEU A 72 0.60 -4.74 5.70
C LEU A 72 1.15 -4.90 7.13
N ALA A 73 2.46 -4.77 7.33
CA ALA A 73 3.09 -4.97 8.64
C ALA A 73 2.77 -3.81 9.60
N LEU A 74 2.45 -4.15 10.84
CA LEU A 74 2.20 -3.21 11.94
C LEU A 74 2.80 -3.80 13.25
N PRO A 75 3.51 -3.01 14.07
CA PRO A 75 3.91 -1.62 13.81
C PRO A 75 4.94 -1.51 12.67
N CYS A 76 4.94 -0.41 11.93
CA CYS A 76 5.94 -0.18 10.87
C CYS A 76 6.19 1.30 10.57
N GLY A 77 7.47 1.68 10.65
CA GLY A 77 7.98 2.99 10.26
C GLY A 77 8.99 2.86 9.12
N ALA A 78 8.63 3.28 7.91
CA ALA A 78 9.56 3.30 6.78
C ALA A 78 10.16 4.70 6.60
N TRP A 79 11.42 4.84 6.97
CA TRP A 79 12.18 6.08 6.83
C TRP A 79 12.81 6.15 5.46
N VAL A 80 12.67 7.30 4.79
CA VAL A 80 13.10 7.47 3.41
C VAL A 80 14.21 8.51 3.30
N TRP A 81 15.35 8.11 2.77
CA TRP A 81 16.48 8.99 2.44
C TRP A 81 16.63 9.10 0.92
N THR A 82 17.17 10.23 0.47
CA THR A 82 17.56 10.44 -0.94
C THR A 82 19.08 10.45 -1.14
N ASP A 83 19.81 10.41 -0.03
CA ASP A 83 21.26 10.28 0.02
C ASP A 83 21.58 9.02 0.82
N ALA A 84 22.07 7.99 0.13
CA ALA A 84 22.38 6.69 0.71
C ALA A 84 23.47 6.79 1.79
N ASP A 85 24.37 7.77 1.70
CA ASP A 85 25.45 7.97 2.67
C ASP A 85 24.94 8.59 3.98
N LYS A 86 23.71 9.10 4.00
CA LYS A 86 23.04 9.64 5.18
C LYS A 86 22.09 8.64 5.84
N ALA A 87 21.69 7.60 5.09
CA ALA A 87 20.88 6.52 5.63
C ALA A 87 21.71 5.65 6.61
N PRO A 88 21.12 5.16 7.70
CA PRO A 88 21.77 4.13 8.51
C PRO A 88 22.00 2.86 7.68
N LEU A 89 23.12 2.17 7.90
CA LEU A 89 23.39 0.90 7.23
C LEU A 89 22.56 -0.27 7.77
N LYS A 90 21.97 -0.11 8.96
CA LYS A 90 21.15 -1.12 9.63
C LYS A 90 19.94 -0.49 10.29
N ALA A 91 18.79 -1.13 10.12
CA ALA A 91 17.56 -0.77 10.78
C ALA A 91 17.70 -0.98 12.30
N PRO A 92 17.46 0.06 13.11
CA PRO A 92 17.37 -0.11 14.54
C PRO A 92 16.10 -0.88 14.92
N ALA A 93 16.05 -1.39 16.15
CA ALA A 93 14.86 -2.07 16.66
C ALA A 93 13.62 -1.16 16.70
N ASN A 94 13.82 0.15 16.91
CA ASN A 94 12.78 1.17 16.99
C ASN A 94 13.34 2.56 16.63
N HIS A 95 12.48 3.58 16.64
CA HIS A 95 12.84 4.96 16.29
C HIS A 95 13.93 5.58 17.18
N ASP A 96 14.09 5.13 18.44
CA ASP A 96 15.11 5.66 19.37
C ASP A 96 16.54 5.27 18.96
N GLY A 97 16.69 4.30 18.06
CA GLY A 97 17.99 3.91 17.52
C GLY A 97 18.49 4.78 16.37
N LEU A 98 17.68 5.72 15.86
CA LEU A 98 18.12 6.71 14.88
C LEU A 98 18.72 7.92 15.59
N THR A 99 19.88 8.37 15.10
CA THR A 99 20.48 9.63 15.56
C THR A 99 19.71 10.84 15.02
N GLN A 100 19.84 11.98 15.70
CA GLN A 100 19.24 13.24 15.22
C GLN A 100 19.66 13.56 13.78
N ASP A 101 20.96 13.41 13.47
CA ASP A 101 21.50 13.69 12.13
C ASP A 101 20.85 12.81 11.05
N GLN A 102 20.65 11.51 11.33
CA GLN A 102 19.98 10.59 10.41
C GLN A 102 18.51 10.95 10.22
N ILE A 103 17.83 11.34 11.29
CA ILE A 103 16.43 11.78 11.25
C ILE A 103 16.31 13.02 10.36
N THR A 104 17.11 14.05 10.61
CA THR A 104 17.05 15.32 9.87
C THR A 104 17.53 15.22 8.43
N ALA A 105 18.38 14.23 8.11
CA ALA A 105 18.83 13.97 6.74
C ALA A 105 17.83 13.14 5.91
N SER A 106 16.81 12.56 6.55
CA SER A 106 15.74 11.86 5.83
C SER A 106 14.76 12.85 5.20
N LYS A 107 14.02 12.42 4.17
CA LYS A 107 12.89 13.18 3.63
C LYS A 107 11.61 13.00 4.44
N GLY A 108 11.58 11.99 5.30
CA GLY A 108 10.48 11.72 6.19
C GLY A 108 10.30 10.24 6.49
N VAL A 109 9.16 9.95 7.10
CA VAL A 109 8.79 8.61 7.54
C VAL A 109 7.34 8.31 7.21
N TRP A 110 7.10 7.14 6.62
CA TRP A 110 5.76 6.55 6.56
C TRP A 110 5.46 5.84 7.87
N VAL A 111 4.34 6.20 8.50
CA VAL A 111 3.83 5.58 9.74
C VAL A 111 2.62 4.74 9.39
N ALA A 112 2.81 3.43 9.27
CA ALA A 112 1.80 2.51 8.73
C ALA A 112 0.52 2.47 9.57
N GLU A 113 0.63 2.62 10.89
CA GLU A 113 -0.48 2.68 11.84
C GLU A 113 -1.40 3.88 11.59
N GLN A 114 -0.82 4.99 11.14
CA GLN A 114 -1.54 6.24 10.86
C GLN A 114 -1.91 6.38 9.39
N LYS A 115 -1.39 5.51 8.51
CA LYS A 115 -1.51 5.60 7.06
C LYS A 115 -1.12 6.98 6.53
N SER A 116 -0.07 7.57 7.11
CA SER A 116 0.40 8.91 6.79
C SER A 116 1.91 8.93 6.60
N PHE A 117 2.36 9.88 5.75
CA PHE A 117 3.76 10.20 5.60
C PHE A 117 4.03 11.53 6.30
N ILE A 118 4.99 11.55 7.21
CA ILE A 118 5.44 12.75 7.91
C ILE A 118 6.69 13.23 7.19
N PHE A 119 6.60 14.39 6.54
CA PHE A 119 7.72 15.03 5.89
C PHE A 119 8.62 15.68 6.93
N ILE A 120 9.93 15.56 6.72
CA ILE A 120 10.93 16.28 7.48
C ILE A 120 11.46 17.36 6.54
N ASP A 121 10.97 18.57 6.75
CA ASP A 121 11.52 19.74 6.08
C ASP A 121 12.83 20.11 6.78
N GLU A 122 13.86 20.41 5.99
CA GLU A 122 15.08 21.02 6.54
C GLU A 122 14.67 22.33 7.20
N ALA A 123 14.91 22.46 8.51
CA ALA A 123 14.79 23.74 9.19
C ALA A 123 15.83 24.68 8.57
N ASN A 124 15.38 25.55 7.67
CA ASN A 124 16.17 26.65 7.10
C ASN A 124 16.90 27.46 8.19
#